data_AF-A0A9Q0Y8C4-F1
#
_entry.id   AF-A0A9Q0Y8C4-F1
#
_cell.length_a   1.000
_cell.length_b   1.000
_cell.length_c   1.000
_cell.angle_alpha   90.00
_cell.angle_beta   90.00
_cell.angle_gamma   90.00
#
_symmetry.space_group_name_H-M   'P 1'
#
loop_
_entity.id
_entity.type
_entity.pdbx_description
1 polymer ?
#
loop_
_entity_poly.entity_id
_entity_poly.type
_entity_poly.pdbx_seq_one_letter_code
_entity_poly.pdbx_strand_id
1 'polypeptide(L)'
;MATLKRDASVQLRLQNCDGSSSVFKFLKDVGVDPATHLVAVQELPGRYYDVTFKTIEFKRRFWPALCSDSACEVNPYTSSATLVTVLHVPHELDDNTVRYVLGRYGKVISGRFLTFKDYPSIFNGIRHYLIALKSDIPSAIRLGGRDCWVRYGGQPRTCLKCGGKGHDAKDCNQIRCHRCQGLGHVIKDCKMQWRRHGGGGGHGGRVPPPPPNRLQNFFC
;
A
#
# COMPACT_ATOMS: atom_id res chain seq x y z
N MET A 1 -17.07 13.65 11.10
CA MET A 1 -16.88 12.24 11.49
C MET A 1 -15.64 12.15 12.36
N ALA A 2 -15.72 11.51 13.53
CA ALA A 2 -14.57 11.37 14.40
C ALA A 2 -13.56 10.40 13.76
N THR A 3 -12.36 10.89 13.45
CA THR A 3 -11.26 10.05 12.96
C THR A 3 -10.69 9.25 14.13
N LEU A 4 -10.94 7.94 14.14
CA LEU A 4 -10.35 7.04 15.14
C LEU A 4 -8.85 6.91 14.89
N LYS A 5 -8.02 7.49 15.77
CA LYS A 5 -6.58 7.24 15.79
C LYS A 5 -6.32 5.89 16.44
N ARG A 6 -5.94 4.89 15.65
CA ARG A 6 -5.62 3.53 16.13
C ARG A 6 -4.13 3.19 15.98
N ASP A 7 -3.30 4.22 15.96
CA ASP A 7 -1.85 4.09 15.76
C ASP A 7 -1.17 3.20 16.81
N ALA A 8 -1.71 3.18 18.03
CA ALA A 8 -1.27 2.33 19.14
C ALA A 8 -2.05 0.99 19.25
N SER A 9 -2.97 0.70 18.34
CA SER A 9 -3.75 -0.53 18.33
C SER A 9 -3.23 -1.54 17.30
N VAL A 10 -3.43 -2.82 17.59
CA VAL A 10 -3.19 -3.95 16.70
C VAL A 10 -4.39 -4.90 16.78
N GLN A 11 -4.70 -5.57 15.69
CA GLN A 11 -5.64 -6.68 15.67
C GLN A 11 -4.85 -7.98 15.72
N LEU A 12 -5.24 -8.86 16.62
CA LEU A 12 -4.69 -10.21 16.76
C LEU A 12 -5.76 -11.22 16.35
N ARG A 13 -5.33 -12.35 15.80
CA ARG A 13 -6.18 -13.53 15.61
C ARG A 13 -5.43 -14.76 16.08
N LEU A 14 -6.00 -15.47 17.05
CA LEU A 14 -5.37 -16.65 17.64
C LEU A 14 -5.98 -17.92 17.05
N GLN A 15 -5.14 -18.91 16.75
CA GLN A 15 -5.59 -20.16 16.13
C GLN A 15 -6.30 -21.10 17.14
N ASN A 16 -5.75 -21.22 18.36
CA ASN A 16 -6.24 -22.10 19.42
C ASN A 16 -6.59 -21.30 20.68
N CYS A 17 -7.81 -20.78 20.76
CA CYS A 17 -8.24 -19.91 21.86
C CYS A 17 -9.63 -20.27 22.41
N ASP A 18 -9.67 -20.52 23.73
CA ASP A 18 -10.88 -20.70 24.53
C ASP A 18 -11.22 -19.36 25.24
N GLY A 19 -11.51 -18.32 24.45
CA GLY A 19 -11.92 -17.00 24.95
C GLY A 19 -10.78 -16.07 25.39
N SER A 20 -11.14 -14.94 26.00
CA SER A 20 -10.25 -13.80 26.31
C SER A 20 -9.04 -14.13 27.20
N SER A 21 -9.13 -15.14 28.06
CA SER A 21 -8.01 -15.60 28.90
C SER A 21 -6.80 -16.08 28.09
N SER A 22 -7.04 -16.65 26.89
CA SER A 22 -5.98 -17.11 26.00
C SER A 22 -5.15 -15.96 25.41
N VAL A 23 -5.75 -14.80 25.19
CA VAL A 23 -5.09 -13.61 24.66
C VAL A 23 -4.12 -13.03 25.67
N PHE A 24 -4.52 -12.93 26.94
CA PHE A 24 -3.63 -12.43 27.98
C PHE A 24 -2.48 -13.38 28.26
N LYS A 25 -2.69 -14.69 28.13
CA LYS A 25 -1.61 -15.68 28.21
C LYS A 25 -0.59 -15.47 27.09
N PHE A 26 -1.06 -15.44 25.84
CA PHE A 26 -0.22 -15.16 24.67
C PHE A 26 0.56 -13.84 24.82
N LEU A 27 -0.11 -12.76 25.21
CA LEU A 27 0.53 -11.46 25.41
C LEU A 27 1.65 -11.52 26.46
N LYS A 28 1.44 -12.22 27.57
CA LYS A 28 2.48 -12.42 28.59
C LYS A 28 3.64 -13.26 28.07
N ASP A 29 3.36 -14.31 27.28
CA ASP A 29 4.39 -15.19 26.70
C ASP A 29 5.31 -14.42 25.74
N VAL A 30 4.78 -13.43 25.01
CA VAL A 30 5.59 -12.51 24.17
C VAL A 30 6.18 -11.32 24.94
N GLY A 31 6.06 -11.30 26.27
CA GLY A 31 6.64 -10.28 27.15
C GLY A 31 5.81 -9.00 27.34
N VAL A 32 4.56 -8.98 26.87
CA VAL A 32 3.62 -7.88 27.10
C VAL A 32 2.92 -8.08 28.43
N ASP A 33 3.30 -7.31 29.45
CA ASP A 33 2.52 -7.18 30.68
C ASP A 33 1.25 -6.31 30.43
N PRO A 34 0.03 -6.86 30.59
CA PRO A 34 -1.21 -6.13 30.32
C PRO A 34 -1.41 -4.89 31.21
N ALA A 35 -1.07 -4.97 32.50
CA ALA A 35 -1.34 -3.89 33.45
C ALA A 35 -0.47 -2.67 33.18
N THR A 36 0.77 -2.90 32.76
CA THR A 36 1.73 -1.83 32.45
C THR A 36 1.58 -1.32 31.03
N HIS A 37 1.38 -2.18 30.02
CA HIS A 37 1.50 -1.80 28.61
C HIS A 37 0.18 -1.51 27.89
N LEU A 38 -0.97 -2.00 28.36
CA LEU A 38 -2.23 -1.96 27.61
C LEU A 38 -3.26 -1.00 28.20
N VAL A 39 -4.14 -0.50 27.33
CA VAL A 39 -5.33 0.31 27.67
C VAL A 39 -6.59 -0.51 27.53
N ALA A 40 -6.68 -1.31 26.48
CA ALA A 40 -7.88 -2.06 26.17
C ALA A 40 -7.56 -3.33 25.36
N VAL A 41 -8.38 -4.35 25.60
CA VAL A 41 -8.49 -5.54 24.76
C VAL A 41 -9.97 -5.73 24.42
N GLN A 42 -10.34 -5.62 23.15
CA GLN A 42 -11.72 -5.84 22.69
C GLN A 42 -11.80 -7.15 21.92
N GLU A 43 -12.67 -8.04 22.37
CA GLU A 43 -13.00 -9.26 21.65
C GLU A 43 -13.94 -8.96 20.48
N LEU A 44 -13.63 -9.51 19.31
CA LEU A 44 -14.37 -9.37 18.07
C LEU A 44 -14.82 -10.74 17.55
N PRO A 45 -15.90 -10.79 16.73
CA PRO A 45 -16.35 -12.04 16.13
C PRO A 45 -15.24 -12.73 15.32
N GLY A 46 -15.15 -14.06 15.41
CA GLY A 46 -14.18 -14.83 14.63
C GLY A 46 -12.78 -14.95 15.25
N ARG A 47 -12.67 -14.87 16.60
CA ARG A 47 -11.41 -14.98 17.36
C ARG A 47 -10.42 -13.86 17.06
N TYR A 48 -10.95 -12.68 16.75
CA TYR A 48 -10.17 -11.47 16.58
C TYR A 48 -10.17 -10.67 17.88
N TYR A 49 -9.05 -10.01 18.16
CA TYR A 49 -8.89 -9.20 19.36
C TYR A 49 -8.19 -7.89 19.00
N ASP A 50 -8.83 -6.76 19.34
CA ASP A 50 -8.17 -5.47 19.25
C ASP A 50 -7.41 -5.22 20.53
N VAL A 51 -6.09 -5.13 20.43
CA VAL A 51 -5.20 -4.82 21.54
C VAL A 51 -4.71 -3.39 21.36
N THR A 52 -5.05 -2.52 22.31
CA THR A 52 -4.63 -1.12 22.31
C THR A 52 -3.57 -0.89 23.38
N PHE A 53 -2.37 -0.51 22.96
CA PHE A 53 -1.28 -0.15 23.85
C PHE A 53 -1.47 1.25 24.43
N LYS A 54 -0.93 1.50 25.63
CA LYS A 54 -0.91 2.84 26.25
C LYS A 54 -0.17 3.86 25.40
N THR A 55 0.88 3.42 24.71
CA THR A 55 1.71 4.29 23.86
C THR A 55 2.08 3.58 22.56
N ILE A 56 2.38 4.37 21.53
CA ILE A 56 2.84 3.84 20.24
C ILE A 56 4.24 3.22 20.37
N GLU A 57 5.04 3.67 21.34
CA GLU A 57 6.36 3.14 21.66
C GLU A 57 6.25 1.71 22.18
N PHE A 58 5.28 1.39 23.04
CA PHE A 58 5.05 0.01 23.48
C PHE A 58 4.64 -0.88 22.32
N LYS A 59 3.71 -0.44 21.48
CA LYS A 59 3.37 -1.17 20.25
C LYS A 59 4.60 -1.44 19.41
N ARG A 60 5.44 -0.43 19.14
CA ARG A 60 6.67 -0.58 18.33
C ARG A 60 7.67 -1.54 18.97
N ARG A 61 7.81 -1.50 20.29
CA ARG A 61 8.71 -2.38 21.04
C ARG A 61 8.31 -3.84 20.94
N PHE A 62 7.02 -4.15 21.09
CA PHE A 62 6.51 -5.53 21.11
C PHE A 62 6.09 -6.05 19.73
N TRP A 63 6.01 -5.18 18.73
CA TRP A 63 5.64 -5.54 17.36
C TRP A 63 6.45 -6.72 16.78
N PRO A 64 7.79 -6.77 16.88
CA PRO A 64 8.54 -7.90 16.33
C PRO A 64 8.16 -9.23 17.00
N ALA A 65 8.04 -9.24 18.32
CA ALA A 65 7.70 -10.44 19.08
C ALA A 65 6.28 -10.95 18.75
N LEU A 66 5.32 -10.03 18.63
CA LEU A 66 3.95 -10.36 18.22
C LEU A 66 3.91 -10.99 16.82
N CYS A 67 4.69 -10.48 15.86
CA CYS A 67 4.72 -10.99 14.49
C CYS A 67 5.53 -12.28 14.31
N SER A 68 6.41 -12.63 15.25
CA SER A 68 7.26 -13.82 15.16
C SER A 68 6.57 -15.10 15.61
N ASP A 69 5.44 -15.01 16.31
CA ASP A 69 4.75 -16.18 16.85
C ASP A 69 3.76 -16.78 15.82
N SER A 70 3.94 -18.05 15.49
CA SER A 70 3.08 -18.77 14.53
C SER A 70 1.65 -19.01 15.01
N ALA A 71 1.39 -18.92 16.32
CA ALA A 71 0.07 -19.12 16.89
C ALA A 71 -0.86 -17.91 16.72
N CYS A 72 -0.32 -16.76 16.28
CA CYS A 72 -1.03 -15.49 16.17
C CYS A 72 -0.85 -14.83 14.80
N GLU A 73 -1.96 -14.49 14.14
CA GLU A 73 -1.95 -13.58 13.00
C GLU A 73 -2.11 -12.14 13.51
N VAL A 74 -1.15 -11.26 13.18
CA VAL A 74 -1.10 -9.88 13.66
C VAL A 74 -1.34 -8.89 12.53
N ASN A 75 -2.45 -8.16 12.61
CA ASN A 75 -2.87 -7.16 11.64
C ASN A 75 -2.76 -5.76 12.25
N PRO A 76 -2.00 -4.81 11.67
CA PRO A 76 -1.90 -3.47 12.23
C PRO A 76 -3.17 -2.67 11.93
N TYR A 77 -3.68 -1.93 12.92
CA TYR A 77 -4.56 -0.79 12.67
C TYR A 77 -3.72 0.41 12.25
N THR A 78 -3.08 0.35 11.09
CA THR A 78 -2.36 1.53 10.60
C THR A 78 -3.36 2.57 10.15
N SER A 79 -3.56 3.63 10.95
CA SER A 79 -4.11 4.90 10.45
C SER A 79 -3.20 5.55 9.39
N SER A 80 -1.94 5.07 9.27
CA SER A 80 -0.94 5.60 8.35
C SER A 80 -0.73 4.78 7.07
N ALA A 81 -1.26 3.56 6.96
CA ALA A 81 -1.10 2.74 5.76
C ALA A 81 -2.44 2.48 5.09
N THR A 82 -2.46 2.79 3.80
CA THR A 82 -3.62 2.68 2.94
C THR A 82 -3.54 1.37 2.17
N LEU A 83 -4.63 0.60 2.15
CA LEU A 83 -4.77 -0.53 1.25
C LEU A 83 -5.01 0.00 -0.17
N VAL A 84 -4.01 -0.18 -1.03
CA VAL A 84 -4.01 0.22 -2.42
C VAL A 84 -4.22 -1.00 -3.30
N THR A 85 -5.33 -1.01 -4.02
CA THR A 85 -5.66 -2.04 -5.01
C THR A 85 -5.19 -1.60 -6.38
N VAL A 86 -4.32 -2.39 -7.00
CA VAL A 86 -3.84 -2.19 -8.38
C VAL A 86 -4.45 -3.26 -9.27
N LEU A 87 -5.22 -2.84 -10.27
CA LEU A 87 -5.94 -3.70 -11.20
C LEU A 87 -5.22 -3.81 -12.54
N HIS A 88 -5.48 -4.92 -13.24
CA HIS A 88 -4.99 -5.21 -14.59
C HIS A 88 -3.46 -5.27 -14.69
N VAL A 89 -2.80 -5.67 -13.60
CA VAL A 89 -1.34 -5.86 -13.60
C VAL A 89 -1.02 -7.11 -14.43
N PRO A 90 -0.17 -7.02 -15.47
CA PRO A 90 0.27 -8.21 -16.21
C PRO A 90 0.88 -9.24 -15.27
N HIS A 91 0.62 -10.52 -15.51
CA HIS A 91 1.13 -11.59 -14.63
C HIS A 91 2.67 -11.66 -14.69
N GLU A 92 3.23 -11.46 -15.87
CA GLU A 92 4.65 -11.49 -16.19
C GLU A 92 5.42 -10.32 -15.57
N LEU A 93 4.72 -9.29 -15.08
CA LEU A 93 5.37 -8.12 -14.51
C LEU A 93 5.89 -8.41 -13.09
N ASP A 94 7.20 -8.28 -12.91
CA ASP A 94 7.83 -8.48 -11.61
C ASP A 94 7.27 -7.54 -10.52
N ASP A 95 7.09 -8.08 -9.32
CA ASP A 95 6.51 -7.36 -8.19
C ASP A 95 7.39 -6.18 -7.75
N ASN A 96 8.71 -6.31 -7.86
CA ASN A 96 9.61 -5.23 -7.50
C ASN A 96 9.43 -4.01 -8.42
N THR A 97 9.05 -4.23 -9.68
CA THR A 97 8.72 -3.14 -10.60
C THR A 97 7.49 -2.37 -10.11
N VAL A 98 6.45 -3.08 -9.66
CA VAL A 98 5.23 -2.45 -9.13
C VAL A 98 5.54 -1.71 -7.83
N ARG A 99 6.28 -2.34 -6.90
CA ARG A 99 6.72 -1.72 -5.65
C ARG A 99 7.57 -0.47 -5.89
N TYR A 100 8.49 -0.50 -6.84
CA TYR A 100 9.32 0.64 -7.20
C TYR A 100 8.49 1.83 -7.70
N VAL A 101 7.48 1.58 -8.55
CA VAL A 101 6.57 2.62 -9.04
C VAL A 101 5.70 3.18 -7.91
N LEU A 102 5.15 2.31 -7.06
CA LEU A 102 4.32 2.71 -5.92
C LEU A 102 5.13 3.42 -4.83
N GLY A 103 6.41 3.09 -4.69
CA GLY A 103 7.38 3.72 -3.78
C GLY A 103 7.52 5.24 -3.98
N ARG A 104 7.13 5.73 -5.15
CA ARG A 104 7.08 7.17 -5.46
C ARG A 104 6.03 7.92 -4.67
N TYR A 105 4.97 7.24 -4.23
CA TYR A 105 3.83 7.84 -3.55
C TYR A 105 3.77 7.51 -2.06
N GLY A 106 4.65 6.63 -1.58
CA GLY A 106 4.67 6.23 -0.18
C GLY A 106 5.63 5.07 0.08
N LYS A 107 5.80 4.71 1.34
CA LYS A 107 6.55 3.51 1.70
C LYS A 107 5.65 2.29 1.53
N VAL A 108 5.99 1.42 0.58
CA VAL A 108 5.30 0.13 0.40
C VAL A 108 5.71 -0.81 1.53
N ILE A 109 4.74 -1.22 2.35
CA ILE A 109 4.95 -2.06 3.53
C ILE A 109 4.87 -3.53 3.15
N SER A 110 3.81 -3.92 2.44
CA SER A 110 3.58 -5.30 2.00
C SER A 110 2.80 -5.32 0.69
N GLY A 111 2.76 -6.49 0.05
CA GLY A 111 1.92 -6.70 -1.13
C GLY A 111 1.49 -8.16 -1.25
N ARG A 112 0.31 -8.38 -1.82
CA ARG A 112 -0.28 -9.71 -2.06
C ARG A 112 -0.98 -9.76 -3.41
N PHE A 113 -0.99 -10.94 -4.01
CA PHE A 113 -1.58 -11.18 -5.33
C PHE A 113 -2.91 -11.89 -5.10
N LEU A 114 -3.97 -11.39 -5.73
CA LEU A 114 -5.28 -11.97 -5.54
C LEU A 114 -5.56 -13.05 -6.58
N THR A 115 -6.41 -13.99 -6.19
CA THR A 115 -6.83 -15.14 -6.98
C THR A 115 -8.35 -15.13 -7.13
N PHE A 116 -8.87 -15.99 -8.00
CA PHE A 116 -10.33 -16.18 -8.10
C PHE A 116 -10.83 -16.97 -6.88
N LYS A 117 -12.00 -16.59 -6.36
CA LYS A 117 -12.59 -17.25 -5.18
C LYS A 117 -12.81 -18.75 -5.41
N ASP A 118 -13.26 -19.10 -6.61
CA ASP A 118 -13.55 -20.49 -7.00
C ASP A 118 -12.29 -21.23 -7.48
N TYR A 119 -11.20 -20.50 -7.78
CA TYR A 119 -9.93 -21.07 -8.23
C TYR A 119 -8.74 -20.42 -7.51
N PRO A 120 -8.44 -20.84 -6.26
CA PRO A 120 -7.44 -20.19 -5.41
C PRO A 120 -6.00 -20.25 -5.92
N SER A 121 -5.69 -21.11 -6.89
CA SER A 121 -4.37 -21.20 -7.54
C SER A 121 -4.21 -20.26 -8.74
N ILE A 122 -5.30 -19.63 -9.21
CA ILE A 122 -5.29 -18.82 -10.42
C ILE A 122 -5.34 -17.33 -10.06
N PHE A 123 -4.26 -16.60 -10.36
CA PHE A 123 -4.18 -15.16 -10.14
C PHE A 123 -5.12 -14.39 -11.06
N ASN A 124 -5.79 -13.37 -10.53
CA ASN A 124 -6.81 -12.60 -11.26
C ASN A 124 -6.29 -11.24 -11.80
N GLY A 125 -4.97 -11.01 -11.74
CA GLY A 125 -4.35 -9.75 -12.19
C GLY A 125 -4.60 -8.55 -11.26
N ILE A 126 -5.20 -8.76 -10.09
CA ILE A 126 -5.34 -7.75 -9.02
C ILE A 126 -4.24 -7.97 -7.99
N ARG A 127 -3.53 -6.89 -7.65
CA ARG A 127 -2.53 -6.88 -6.59
C ARG A 127 -2.92 -5.86 -5.53
N HIS A 128 -2.77 -6.24 -4.26
CA HIS A 128 -3.03 -5.39 -3.11
C HIS A 128 -1.70 -5.00 -2.49
N TYR A 129 -1.54 -3.73 -2.14
CA TYR A 129 -0.37 -3.22 -1.42
C TYR A 129 -0.79 -2.41 -0.21
N LEU A 130 -0.16 -2.63 0.93
CA LEU A 130 -0.25 -1.70 2.06
C LEU A 130 0.82 -0.64 1.89
N ILE A 131 0.42 0.62 1.82
CA ILE A 131 1.33 1.74 1.54
C ILE A 131 1.12 2.84 2.55
N ALA A 132 2.19 3.23 3.25
CA ALA A 132 2.19 4.49 3.98
C ALA A 132 2.35 5.66 3.01
N LEU A 133 1.22 6.26 2.60
CA LEU A 133 1.18 7.31 1.59
C LEU A 133 1.86 8.60 2.09
N LYS A 134 2.75 9.16 1.26
CA LYS A 134 3.28 10.52 1.40
C LYS A 134 2.61 11.51 0.44
N SER A 135 1.97 11.00 -0.62
CA SER A 135 1.28 11.79 -1.65
C SER A 135 0.21 10.94 -2.34
N ASP A 136 -0.81 11.58 -2.90
CA ASP A 136 -1.89 10.90 -3.64
C ASP A 136 -1.35 10.05 -4.81
N ILE A 137 -1.86 8.83 -4.97
CA ILE A 137 -1.65 8.02 -6.17
C ILE A 137 -2.74 8.34 -7.21
N PRO A 138 -2.37 8.66 -8.47
CA PRO A 138 -3.32 8.81 -9.56
C PRO A 138 -4.15 7.55 -9.79
N SER A 139 -5.39 7.70 -10.27
CA SER A 139 -6.27 6.56 -10.56
C SER A 139 -5.78 5.65 -11.69
N ALA A 140 -4.82 6.11 -12.50
CA ALA A 140 -4.15 5.32 -13.53
C ALA A 140 -2.62 5.51 -13.49
N ILE A 141 -1.90 4.40 -13.36
CA ILE A 141 -0.43 4.35 -13.39
C ILE A 141 0.03 3.43 -14.52
N ARG A 142 1.16 3.74 -15.16
CA ARG A 142 1.71 2.88 -16.20
C ARG A 142 2.68 1.86 -15.60
N LEU A 143 2.38 0.58 -15.79
CA LEU A 143 3.19 -0.55 -15.32
C LEU A 143 3.47 -1.48 -16.50
N GLY A 144 4.74 -1.80 -16.76
CA GLY A 144 5.11 -2.74 -17.83
C GLY A 144 4.63 -2.33 -19.24
N GLY A 145 4.40 -1.04 -19.49
CA GLY A 145 3.89 -0.56 -20.78
C GLY A 145 2.37 -0.52 -20.94
N ARG A 146 1.60 -0.94 -19.92
CA ARG A 146 0.13 -0.89 -19.86
C ARG A 146 -0.33 0.10 -18.78
N ASP A 147 -1.50 0.69 -18.96
CA ASP A 147 -2.14 1.48 -17.92
C ASP A 147 -2.88 0.55 -16.95
N CYS A 148 -2.46 0.56 -15.69
CA CYS A 148 -3.05 -0.18 -14.57
C CYS A 148 -3.83 0.79 -13.69
N TRP A 149 -4.98 0.34 -13.20
CA TRP A 149 -5.87 1.19 -12.42
C TRP A 149 -5.57 1.05 -10.94
N VAL A 150 -5.63 2.17 -10.21
CA VAL A 150 -5.33 2.21 -8.78
C VAL A 150 -6.56 2.69 -8.03
N ARG A 151 -6.93 1.99 -6.97
CA ARG A 151 -8.04 2.32 -6.08
C ARG A 151 -7.61 2.26 -4.62
N TYR A 152 -8.01 3.25 -3.84
CA TYR A 152 -7.88 3.25 -2.37
C TYR A 152 -8.90 4.18 -1.72
N GLY A 153 -9.15 3.99 -0.43
CA GLY A 153 -10.07 4.84 0.34
C GLY A 153 -9.57 6.28 0.43
N GLY A 154 -10.43 7.25 0.16
CA GLY A 154 -10.08 8.68 0.19
C GLY A 154 -9.31 9.18 -1.05
N GLN A 155 -9.18 8.36 -2.09
CA GLN A 155 -8.50 8.76 -3.32
C GLN A 155 -9.21 9.96 -3.98
N PRO A 156 -8.49 11.05 -4.29
CA PRO A 156 -9.07 12.18 -5.01
C PRO A 156 -9.51 11.76 -6.42
N ARG A 157 -10.63 12.30 -6.89
CA ARG A 157 -11.02 12.17 -8.30
C ARG A 157 -9.98 12.87 -9.17
N THR A 158 -9.32 12.07 -10.01
CA THR A 158 -8.27 12.53 -10.94
C THR A 158 -8.58 12.03 -12.34
N CYS A 159 -8.26 12.85 -13.34
CA CYS A 159 -8.40 12.52 -14.74
C CYS A 159 -7.62 11.25 -15.07
N LEU A 160 -8.27 10.26 -15.67
CA LEU A 160 -7.65 8.96 -15.99
C LEU A 160 -6.54 9.06 -17.04
N LYS A 161 -6.50 10.12 -17.85
CA LYS A 161 -5.44 10.35 -18.85
C LYS A 161 -4.19 10.99 -18.23
N CYS A 162 -4.36 12.11 -17.53
CA CYS A 162 -3.25 12.95 -17.09
C CYS A 162 -2.99 12.94 -15.57
N GLY A 163 -3.91 12.41 -14.76
CA GLY A 163 -3.82 12.43 -13.29
C GLY A 163 -4.15 13.78 -12.64
N GLY A 164 -4.52 14.81 -13.43
CA GLY A 164 -4.91 16.12 -12.94
C GLY A 164 -6.29 16.13 -12.26
N LYS A 165 -6.56 17.13 -11.42
CA LYS A 165 -7.86 17.36 -10.77
C LYS A 165 -8.71 18.33 -11.62
N GLY A 166 -10.04 18.32 -11.44
CA GLY A 166 -10.94 19.33 -12.00
C GLY A 166 -11.45 19.10 -13.44
N HIS A 167 -11.14 17.96 -14.07
CA HIS A 167 -11.70 17.58 -15.38
C HIS A 167 -11.73 16.06 -15.56
N ASP A 168 -12.59 15.58 -16.46
CA ASP A 168 -12.67 14.16 -16.82
C ASP A 168 -11.75 13.82 -18.00
N ALA A 169 -11.51 12.53 -18.22
CA ALA A 169 -10.67 12.05 -19.32
C ALA A 169 -11.18 12.47 -20.71
N LYS A 170 -12.47 12.74 -20.85
CA LYS A 170 -13.07 13.22 -22.10
C LYS A 170 -12.61 14.65 -22.44
N ASP A 171 -12.45 15.49 -21.42
CA ASP A 171 -12.13 16.92 -21.54
C ASP A 171 -10.64 17.22 -21.33
N CYS A 172 -9.81 16.16 -21.29
CA CYS A 172 -8.39 16.27 -21.00
C CYS A 172 -7.58 16.67 -22.23
N ASN A 173 -7.06 17.90 -22.22
CA ASN A 173 -6.17 18.44 -23.26
C ASN A 173 -4.67 18.22 -22.98
N GLN A 174 -4.33 17.52 -21.89
CA GLN A 174 -2.93 17.29 -21.50
C GLN A 174 -2.33 16.11 -22.28
N ILE A 175 -1.18 16.36 -22.92
CA ILE A 175 -0.37 15.32 -23.56
C ILE A 175 0.55 14.68 -22.52
N ARG A 176 0.42 13.36 -22.33
CA ARG A 176 1.26 12.60 -21.40
C ARG A 176 2.36 11.85 -22.15
N CYS A 177 3.61 12.12 -21.82
CA CYS A 177 4.75 11.46 -22.42
C CYS A 177 4.79 9.98 -22.00
N HIS A 178 4.66 9.07 -22.97
CA HIS A 178 4.73 7.62 -22.68
C HIS A 178 6.11 7.15 -22.22
N ARG A 179 7.16 7.98 -22.38
CA ARG A 179 8.47 7.77 -21.77
C ARG A 179 8.40 8.21 -20.32
N CYS A 180 8.64 9.48 -19.97
CA CYS A 180 8.83 9.92 -18.58
C CYS A 180 7.56 10.11 -17.74
N GLN A 181 6.36 9.88 -18.29
CA GLN A 181 5.07 10.17 -17.66
C GLN A 181 4.82 11.65 -17.35
N GLY A 182 5.70 12.56 -17.78
CA GLY A 182 5.50 14.00 -17.69
C GLY A 182 4.41 14.49 -18.63
N LEU A 183 3.77 15.60 -18.26
CA LEU A 183 2.76 16.25 -19.06
C LEU A 183 3.37 17.31 -20.00
N GLY A 184 2.64 17.68 -21.04
CA GLY A 184 2.97 18.78 -21.96
C GLY A 184 3.93 18.43 -23.09
N HIS A 185 4.30 17.15 -23.29
CA HIS A 185 5.18 16.75 -24.40
C HIS A 185 4.98 15.29 -24.82
N VAL A 186 5.36 14.97 -26.07
CA VAL A 186 5.36 13.59 -26.60
C VAL A 186 6.73 12.92 -26.38
N ILE A 187 6.82 11.61 -26.66
CA ILE A 187 8.06 10.82 -26.46
C ILE A 187 9.26 11.43 -27.20
N LYS A 188 9.03 11.98 -28.40
CA LYS A 188 10.07 12.57 -29.26
C LYS A 188 10.78 13.74 -28.57
N ASP A 189 10.04 14.52 -27.79
CA ASP A 189 10.53 15.74 -27.13
C ASP A 189 10.95 15.49 -25.67
N CYS A 190 11.01 14.21 -25.25
CA CYS A 190 11.31 13.84 -23.89
C CYS A 190 12.81 13.98 -23.59
N LYS A 191 13.16 15.00 -22.79
CA LYS A 191 14.54 15.30 -22.35
C LYS A 191 15.07 14.36 -21.26
N MET A 192 14.21 13.55 -20.63
CA MET A 192 14.62 12.56 -19.64
C MET A 192 15.38 11.41 -20.33
N GLN A 193 16.68 11.33 -20.05
CA GLN A 193 17.52 10.20 -20.43
C GLN A 193 17.43 9.10 -19.36
N TRP A 194 17.22 7.87 -19.81
CA TRP A 194 17.00 6.73 -18.95
C TRP A 194 18.33 6.13 -18.52
N ARG A 195 18.61 6.06 -17.21
CA ARG A 195 19.77 5.29 -16.73
C ARG A 195 19.44 3.80 -16.84
N ARG A 196 20.16 3.08 -17.72
CA ARG A 196 20.17 1.61 -17.69
C ARG A 196 20.77 1.22 -16.34
N HIS A 197 19.98 0.60 -15.46
CA HIS A 197 20.59 -0.19 -14.41
C HIS A 197 21.22 -1.41 -15.10
N GLY A 198 22.54 -1.46 -15.11
CA GLY A 198 23.31 -2.53 -15.70
C GLY A 198 23.06 -3.85 -14.97
N GLY A 199 22.77 -4.89 -15.74
CA GLY A 199 22.63 -6.28 -15.31
C GLY A 199 22.06 -7.06 -16.49
N GLY A 200 22.88 -7.92 -17.08
CA GLY A 200 22.68 -8.47 -18.43
C GLY A 200 21.44 -9.36 -18.62
N GLY A 201 21.05 -9.48 -19.89
CA GLY A 201 20.30 -10.61 -20.44
C GLY A 201 18.88 -10.78 -19.94
N GLY A 202 17.91 -10.17 -20.60
CA GLY A 202 16.49 -10.51 -20.45
C GLY A 202 15.58 -9.35 -20.77
N HIS A 203 14.44 -9.63 -21.39
CA HIS A 203 13.40 -8.67 -21.76
C HIS A 203 12.78 -7.99 -20.51
N GLY A 204 13.54 -7.10 -19.89
CA GLY A 204 13.15 -6.35 -18.69
C GLY A 204 12.27 -5.17 -19.06
N GLY A 205 11.06 -5.17 -18.49
CA GLY A 205 10.09 -4.08 -18.64
C GLY A 205 10.71 -2.71 -18.36
N ARG A 206 10.47 -1.78 -19.28
CA ARG A 206 11.03 -0.43 -19.26
C ARG A 206 10.26 0.41 -18.22
N VAL A 207 10.84 0.68 -17.04
CA VAL A 207 10.34 1.68 -16.07
C VAL A 207 10.94 3.10 -16.21
N PRO A 208 10.17 4.13 -16.61
CA PRO A 208 10.70 5.48 -16.80
C PRO A 208 11.00 6.22 -15.50
N PRO A 209 11.91 7.23 -15.54
CA PRO A 209 12.17 8.13 -14.41
C PRO A 209 10.92 8.95 -14.07
N PRO A 210 10.79 9.44 -12.82
CA PRO A 210 9.61 10.18 -12.38
C PRO A 210 9.45 11.50 -13.15
N PRO A 211 8.21 11.96 -13.40
CA PRO A 211 7.99 13.32 -13.88
C PRO A 211 8.49 14.31 -12.82
N PRO A 212 9.01 15.49 -13.23
CA PRO A 212 9.38 16.52 -12.28
C PRO A 212 8.15 16.89 -11.43
N ASN A 213 8.36 16.91 -10.12
CA ASN A 213 7.34 17.25 -9.14
C ASN A 213 6.91 18.70 -9.40
N ARG A 214 5.77 18.91 -10.06
CA ARG A 214 5.24 20.26 -10.28
C ARG A 214 4.39 20.67 -9.08
N LEU A 215 5.03 20.78 -7.92
CA LEU A 215 4.65 21.84 -7.00
C LEU A 215 5.21 23.13 -7.61
N GLN A 216 4.43 23.76 -8.50
CA GLN A 216 4.67 25.15 -8.87
C GLN A 216 3.49 25.96 -8.34
N ASN A 217 3.79 26.63 -7.23
CA ASN A 217 3.42 28.01 -6.92
C ASN A 217 2.04 28.50 -7.38
N PHE A 218 1.13 28.57 -6.42
CA PHE A 218 0.23 29.72 -6.32
C PHE A 218 0.31 30.24 -4.87
N PHE A 219 1.37 30.99 -4.59
CA PHE A 219 1.27 32.14 -3.71
C PHE A 219 1.07 33.35 -4.62
N CYS A 220 -0.14 33.90 -4.59
CA CYS A 220 -0.45 35.32 -4.53
C CYS A 220 -1.92 35.42 -4.14
#